data_AF-A0A9E3J2I1-F1
#
_entry.id   AF-A0A9E3J2I1-F1
#
_cell.length_a   1.000
_cell.length_b   1.000
_cell.length_c   1.000
_cell.angle_alpha   90.00
_cell.angle_beta   90.00
_cell.angle_gamma   90.00
#
_symmetry.space_group_name_H-M   'P 1'
#
loop_
_entity.id
_entity.type
_entity.pdbx_description
1 polymer ?
#
loop_
_entity_poly.entity_id
_entity_poly.type
_entity_poly.pdbx_seq_one_letter_code
_entity_poly.pdbx_strand_id
1 'polypeptide(L)'
;MTAFDPWDPAFLADPYPAYAELRAHGRVQYYEPTNQWLVPHHADVSALLRDRRLGRTYQHRFTHEDFGRTAPPAEHEPFHTLNDHGMLDLEP
;
A
#
# COMPACT_ATOMS: atom_id res chain seq x y z
N MET A 1 -19.34 7.89 -6.46
CA MET A 1 -18.32 6.96 -6.99
C MET A 1 -17.26 7.83 -7.66
N THR A 2 -16.08 7.92 -7.06
CA THR A 2 -14.93 8.67 -7.61
C THR A 2 -14.46 8.02 -8.91
N ALA A 3 -14.27 8.80 -9.97
CA ALA A 3 -13.77 8.33 -11.27
C ALA A 3 -12.24 8.10 -11.26
N PHE A 4 -11.68 7.64 -10.14
CA PHE A 4 -10.26 7.28 -10.08
C PHE A 4 -10.07 5.93 -10.79
N ASP A 5 -9.60 5.97 -12.02
CA ASP A 5 -9.17 4.81 -12.79
C ASP A 5 -7.69 4.97 -13.17
N PRO A 6 -6.76 4.31 -12.45
CA PRO A 6 -5.33 4.42 -12.73
C PRO A 6 -4.89 3.68 -14.00
N TRP A 7 -5.79 2.94 -14.66
CA TRP A 7 -5.51 2.22 -15.91
C TRP A 7 -6.03 2.94 -17.15
N ASP A 8 -6.82 4.01 -17.00
CA ASP A 8 -7.31 4.84 -18.11
C ASP A 8 -6.13 5.54 -18.80
N PRO A 9 -5.97 5.43 -20.14
CA PRO A 9 -4.97 6.20 -20.88
C PRO A 9 -5.01 7.72 -20.63
N ALA A 10 -6.18 8.30 -20.36
CA ALA A 10 -6.32 9.71 -20.00
C ALA A 10 -5.71 10.01 -18.63
N PHE A 11 -5.88 9.12 -17.65
CA PHE A 11 -5.20 9.21 -16.35
C PHE A 11 -3.69 9.08 -16.52
N LEU A 12 -3.23 8.15 -17.35
CA LEU A 12 -1.80 7.97 -17.63
C LEU A 12 -1.17 9.21 -18.28
N ALA A 13 -1.94 9.93 -19.11
CA ALA A 13 -1.51 11.16 -19.75
C ALA A 13 -1.53 12.37 -18.81
N ASP A 14 -2.59 12.52 -18.00
CA ASP A 14 -2.71 13.58 -16.99
C ASP A 14 -3.47 13.08 -15.74
N PRO A 15 -2.76 12.65 -14.69
CA PRO A 15 -3.40 12.09 -13.49
C PRO A 15 -3.87 13.17 -12.50
N TYR A 16 -3.45 14.41 -12.66
CA TYR A 16 -3.67 15.46 -11.66
C TYR A 16 -5.15 15.85 -11.47
N PRO A 17 -6.00 15.91 -12.51
CA PRO A 17 -7.43 16.10 -12.36
C PRO A 17 -8.07 15.01 -11.48
N ALA A 18 -7.74 13.73 -11.73
CA ALA A 18 -8.25 12.62 -10.93
C ALA A 18 -7.81 12.70 -9.46
N TYR A 19 -6.55 13.08 -9.19
CA TYR A 19 -6.11 13.33 -7.82
C TYR A 19 -6.81 14.52 -7.15
N ALA A 20 -7.13 15.58 -7.92
CA ALA A 20 -7.87 16.72 -7.40
C ALA A 20 -9.29 16.32 -6.99
N GLU A 21 -9.98 15.53 -7.82
CA GLU A 21 -11.27 14.95 -7.47
C GLU A 21 -11.16 14.06 -6.24
N LEU A 22 -10.17 13.14 -6.19
CA LEU A 22 -9.97 12.24 -5.06
C LEU A 22 -9.80 13.00 -3.74
N ARG A 23 -9.02 14.10 -3.74
CA ARG A 23 -8.88 14.99 -2.57
C ARG A 23 -10.17 15.68 -2.18
N ALA A 24 -10.97 16.11 -3.15
CA ALA A 24 -12.25 16.78 -2.91
C ALA A 24 -13.29 15.86 -2.27
N HIS A 25 -13.23 14.55 -2.56
CA HIS A 25 -14.17 13.57 -2.02
C HIS A 25 -13.91 13.19 -0.55
N GLY A 26 -12.70 13.42 -0.03
CA GLY A 26 -12.39 13.19 1.38
C GLY A 26 -10.92 12.88 1.67
N ARG A 27 -10.64 12.49 2.92
CA ARG A 27 -9.28 12.21 3.41
C ARG A 27 -8.83 10.78 3.18
N VAL A 28 -9.77 9.83 3.23
CA VAL A 28 -9.52 8.40 3.08
C VAL A 28 -10.67 7.81 2.29
N GLN A 29 -10.36 7.11 1.21
CA GLN A 29 -11.36 6.44 0.36
C GLN A 29 -10.98 4.97 0.21
N TYR A 30 -11.96 4.09 0.32
CA TYR A 30 -11.73 2.70 -0.05
C TYR A 30 -11.81 2.56 -1.57
N TYR A 31 -10.90 1.80 -2.15
CA TYR A 31 -10.81 1.54 -3.59
C TYR A 31 -10.96 0.05 -3.83
N GLU A 32 -12.20 -0.34 -4.14
CA GLU A 32 -12.62 -1.72 -4.35
C GLU A 32 -11.78 -2.47 -5.39
N PRO A 33 -11.39 -1.88 -6.55
CA PRO A 33 -10.68 -2.61 -7.59
C PRO A 33 -9.34 -3.22 -7.15
N THR A 34 -8.66 -2.62 -6.18
CA THR A 34 -7.41 -3.17 -5.62
C THR A 34 -7.51 -3.56 -4.15
N ASN A 35 -8.70 -3.45 -3.53
CA ASN A 35 -8.91 -3.70 -2.10
C ASN A 35 -7.93 -2.89 -1.22
N GLN A 36 -7.80 -1.59 -1.51
CA GLN A 36 -6.84 -0.70 -0.84
C GLN A 36 -7.51 0.58 -0.37
N TRP A 37 -6.92 1.21 0.64
CA TRP A 37 -7.28 2.54 1.08
C TRP A 37 -6.41 3.59 0.38
N LEU A 38 -7.05 4.58 -0.23
CA LEU A 38 -6.40 5.71 -0.88
C LEU A 38 -6.39 6.92 0.08
N VAL A 39 -5.22 7.54 0.22
CA VAL A 39 -4.99 8.69 1.10
C VAL A 39 -4.39 9.84 0.27
N PRO A 40 -5.19 10.80 -0.23
CA PRO A 40 -4.74 11.73 -1.26
C PRO A 40 -4.19 13.05 -0.71
N HIS A 41 -4.25 13.27 0.60
CA HIS A 41 -3.81 14.51 1.25
C HIS A 41 -2.39 14.39 1.81
N HIS A 42 -1.54 15.36 1.48
CA HIS A 42 -0.13 15.36 1.86
C HIS A 42 0.09 15.20 3.38
N ALA A 43 -0.67 15.93 4.21
CA ALA A 43 -0.53 15.86 5.66
C ALA A 43 -0.78 14.45 6.20
N ASP A 44 -1.76 13.74 5.63
CA ASP A 44 -2.12 12.37 6.01
C ASP A 44 -1.04 11.38 5.54
N VAL A 45 -0.61 11.46 4.28
CA VAL A 45 0.48 10.62 3.76
C VAL A 45 1.76 10.79 4.60
N SER A 46 2.12 12.04 4.89
CA SER A 46 3.31 12.39 5.67
C SER A 46 3.23 11.82 7.09
N ALA A 47 2.07 11.90 7.75
CA ALA A 47 1.87 11.32 9.07
C ALA A 47 1.96 9.78 9.04
N LEU A 48 1.29 9.14 8.08
CA LEU A 48 1.25 7.68 7.96
C LEU A 48 2.62 7.08 7.65
N LEU A 49 3.42 7.72 6.79
CA LEU A 49 4.80 7.27 6.49
C LEU A 49 5.76 7.32 7.69
N ARG A 50 5.38 7.98 8.80
CA ARG A 50 6.16 8.03 10.04
C ARG A 50 5.54 7.21 11.17
N ASP A 51 4.35 6.69 10.98
CA ASP A 51 3.65 5.90 11.98
C ASP A 51 4.21 4.48 11.99
N ARG A 52 4.94 4.12 13.06
CA ARG A 52 5.57 2.80 13.24
C ARG A 52 4.58 1.62 13.39
N ARG A 53 3.27 1.89 13.31
CA ARG A 53 2.24 0.86 13.17
C ARG A 53 2.07 0.41 11.72
N LEU A 54 2.58 1.20 10.76
CA LEU A 54 2.56 0.94 9.33
C LEU A 54 3.99 0.71 8.86
N GLY A 55 4.18 -0.31 8.02
CA GLY A 55 5.48 -0.74 7.52
C GLY A 55 5.35 -1.26 6.09
N ARG A 56 6.45 -1.75 5.51
CA ARG A 56 6.49 -2.27 4.13
C ARG A 56 5.72 -3.56 3.99
N THR A 57 5.79 -4.43 5.00
CA THR A 57 5.08 -5.72 5.06
C THR A 57 4.24 -5.79 6.33
N TYR A 58 3.17 -6.58 6.37
CA TYR A 58 2.42 -6.78 7.63
C TYR A 58 3.24 -7.59 8.66
N GLN A 59 4.25 -8.34 8.20
CA GLN A 59 5.09 -9.21 9.04
C GLN A 59 5.94 -8.46 10.07
N HIS A 60 6.17 -7.15 9.88
CA HIS A 60 6.85 -6.33 10.89
C HIS A 60 6.09 -6.26 12.24
N ARG A 61 4.80 -6.62 12.26
CA ARG A 61 3.95 -6.58 13.47
C ARG A 61 3.03 -7.78 13.66
N PHE A 62 2.70 -8.50 12.59
CA PHE A 62 1.69 -9.56 12.60
C PHE A 62 2.25 -10.84 12.00
N THR A 63 1.86 -11.99 12.51
CA THR A 63 2.10 -13.24 11.80
C THR A 63 1.18 -13.35 10.58
N HIS A 64 1.43 -14.33 9.70
CA HIS A 64 0.50 -14.63 8.62
C HIS A 64 -0.90 -14.98 9.17
N GLU A 65 -0.97 -15.76 10.25
CA GLU A 65 -2.24 -16.15 10.89
C GLU A 65 -3.00 -14.93 11.44
N ASP A 66 -2.32 -14.04 12.18
CA ASP A 66 -2.92 -12.80 12.70
C ASP A 66 -3.52 -11.94 11.59
N PHE A 67 -2.92 -11.98 10.39
CA PHE A 67 -3.33 -11.20 9.23
C PHE A 67 -4.27 -11.96 8.27
N GLY A 68 -4.69 -13.19 8.63
CA GLY A 68 -5.55 -14.03 7.80
C GLY A 68 -4.92 -14.46 6.47
N ARG A 69 -3.59 -14.63 6.45
CA ARG A 69 -2.81 -15.07 5.29
C ARG A 69 -2.24 -16.46 5.52
N THR A 70 -2.08 -17.21 4.44
CA THR A 70 -1.32 -18.47 4.47
C THR A 70 0.18 -18.15 4.43
N ALA A 71 0.96 -18.81 5.27
CA ALA A 71 2.42 -18.71 5.22
C ALA A 71 2.96 -19.24 3.86
N PRO A 72 4.08 -18.69 3.36
CA PRO A 72 4.69 -19.18 2.13
C PRO A 72 5.10 -20.65 2.27
N PRO A 73 5.10 -21.42 1.17
CA PRO A 73 5.62 -22.79 1.16
C PRO A 73 7.05 -22.88 1.70
N ALA A 74 7.35 -23.94 2.46
CA ALA A 74 8.67 -24.13 3.06
C ALA A 74 9.81 -24.21 2.02
N GLU A 75 9.51 -24.68 0.81
CA GLU A 75 10.44 -24.72 -0.33
C GLU A 75 10.93 -23.33 -0.80
N HIS A 76 10.24 -22.24 -0.42
CA HIS A 76 10.66 -20.87 -0.73
C HIS A 76 11.61 -20.26 0.30
N GLU A 77 11.95 -20.99 1.38
CA GLU A 77 12.82 -20.48 2.44
C GLU A 77 14.13 -19.86 1.91
N PRO A 78 14.84 -20.46 0.92
CA PRO A 78 16.08 -19.85 0.43
C PRO A 78 15.89 -18.47 -0.20
N PHE A 79 14.74 -18.22 -0.84
CA PHE A 79 14.40 -16.92 -1.41
C PHE A 79 14.12 -15.90 -0.29
N HIS A 80 13.32 -16.28 0.70
CA HIS A 80 12.97 -15.41 1.83
C HIS A 80 14.19 -15.06 2.67
N THR A 81 15.06 -16.03 2.96
CA THR A 81 16.30 -15.77 3.72
C THR A 81 17.19 -14.75 3.01
N LEU A 82 17.33 -14.81 1.69
CA LEU A 82 18.08 -13.79 0.94
C LEU A 82 17.37 -12.42 0.96
N ASN A 83 16.07 -12.40 0.69
CA ASN A 83 15.31 -11.18 0.48
C ASN A 83 15.08 -10.40 1.78
N ASP A 84 14.71 -11.10 2.85
CA ASP A 84 14.35 -10.50 4.14
C ASP A 84 15.57 -9.94 4.88
N HIS A 85 16.77 -10.44 4.57
CA HIS A 85 18.05 -9.90 5.04
C HIS A 85 18.67 -8.91 4.04
N GLY A 86 18.00 -8.65 2.92
CA GLY A 86 18.41 -7.69 1.91
C GLY A 86 18.10 -6.25 2.33
N MET A 87 18.99 -5.32 1.99
CA MET A 87 18.86 -3.89 2.31
C MET A 87 17.53 -3.25 1.89
N LEU A 88 16.81 -3.84 0.93
CA LEU A 88 15.55 -3.31 0.43
C LEU A 88 14.38 -3.57 1.37
N ASP A 89 14.40 -4.66 2.15
CA ASP A 89 13.28 -5.09 2.97
C ASP A 89 13.52 -4.96 4.48
N LEU A 90 14.65 -4.40 4.87
CA LEU A 90 14.89 -3.97 6.24
C LEU A 90 13.98 -2.78 6.59
N GLU A 91 13.23 -2.91 7.68
CA GLU A 91 12.53 -1.80 8.31
C GLU A 91 13.54 -0.90 9.07
N PRO A 92 13.37 0.43 9.04
CA PRO A 92 14.24 1.37 9.75
C PRO A 92 14.09 1.38 11.28
#